data_AF-A0A257JUW3-F1
#
_entry.id   AF-A0A257JUW3-F1
#
_cell.length_a   1.000
_cell.length_b   1.000
_cell.length_c   1.000
_cell.angle_alpha   90.00
_cell.angle_beta   90.00
_cell.angle_gamma   90.00
#
_symmetry.space_group_name_H-M   'P 1'
#
loop_
_entity.id
_entity.type
_entity.pdbx_description
1 polymer ?
#
loop_
_entity_poly.entity_id
_entity_poly.type
_entity_poly.pdbx_seq_one_letter_code
_entity_poly.pdbx_strand_id
1 'polypeptide(L)'
;WSVTVLKSNPPRQVRLKQIESLLNAFLTIDSKTSLFDNVQSFLSGNFIRQRETSDYAQTIKFIKDFVRSSNSHFDETKEIRIEELIFIFPKLVDYKGQLRSILTFNSGWLEASSIASQFSIHLTNSISKNLIDKYDNLDKSLELFINPKGLTFTEDELISRFNYPTENLNDIDF
;
A
#
# COMPACT_ATOMS: atom_id res chain seq x y z
N TRP A 1 12.33 -14.53 1.42
CA TRP A 1 13.05 -13.47 2.15
C TRP A 1 12.84 -13.72 3.63
N SER A 2 13.89 -13.81 4.45
CA SER A 2 13.75 -14.04 5.90
C SER A 2 14.64 -13.09 6.69
N VAL A 3 14.22 -12.75 7.91
CA VAL A 3 14.97 -11.88 8.85
C VAL A 3 16.38 -12.40 9.10
N THR A 4 16.57 -13.72 9.05
CA THR A 4 17.87 -14.40 9.22
C THR A 4 18.85 -14.15 8.08
N VAL A 5 18.36 -14.01 6.84
CA VAL A 5 19.19 -13.78 5.65
C VAL A 5 19.61 -12.31 5.52
N LEU A 6 18.85 -11.38 6.12
CA LEU A 6 19.11 -9.94 6.05
C LEU A 6 19.98 -9.41 7.20
N LYS A 7 20.56 -10.26 8.04
CA LYS A 7 21.44 -9.80 9.14
C LYS A 7 22.63 -8.97 8.66
N SER A 8 23.10 -9.21 7.43
CA SER A 8 24.17 -8.45 6.79
C SER A 8 23.71 -7.13 6.14
N ASN A 9 22.40 -6.84 6.16
CA ASN A 9 21.82 -5.58 5.70
C ASN A 9 20.81 -5.05 6.74
N PRO A 10 21.31 -4.40 7.81
CA PRO A 10 20.48 -3.94 8.92
C PRO A 10 19.29 -3.05 8.48
N PRO A 11 19.43 -2.10 7.52
CA PRO A 11 18.30 -1.29 7.09
C PRO A 11 17.16 -2.10 6.47
N ARG A 12 17.48 -3.08 5.63
CA ARG A 12 16.46 -3.97 5.04
C ARG A 12 15.83 -4.87 6.09
N GLN A 13 16.61 -5.31 7.08
CA GLN A 13 16.10 -6.10 8.18
C GLN A 13 15.08 -5.33 9.01
N VAL A 14 15.37 -4.09 9.39
CA VAL A 14 14.46 -3.21 10.15
C VAL A 14 13.18 -2.96 9.35
N ARG A 15 13.28 -2.58 8.08
CA ARG A 15 12.11 -2.40 7.20
C ARG A 15 11.24 -3.65 7.11
N LEU A 16 11.86 -4.83 7.04
CA LEU A 16 11.11 -6.09 7.00
C LEU A 16 10.34 -6.35 8.31
N LYS A 17 10.95 -6.07 9.47
CA LYS A 17 10.28 -6.13 10.77
C LYS A 17 9.12 -5.14 10.86
N GLN A 18 9.30 -3.90 10.38
CA GLN A 18 8.23 -2.90 10.34
C GLN A 18 7.02 -3.40 9.54
N ILE A 19 7.26 -3.99 8.36
CA ILE A 19 6.20 -4.58 7.53
C ILE A 19 5.47 -5.69 8.30
N GLU A 20 6.22 -6.60 8.93
CA GLU A 20 5.65 -7.69 9.72
C GLU A 20 4.78 -7.17 10.89
N SER A 21 5.26 -6.19 11.65
CA SER A 21 4.51 -5.58 12.74
C SER A 21 3.22 -4.90 12.27
N LEU A 22 3.27 -4.18 11.15
CA LEU A 22 2.09 -3.52 10.59
C LEU A 22 1.07 -4.54 10.04
N LEU A 23 1.52 -5.62 9.40
CA LEU A 23 0.62 -6.70 8.98
C LEU A 23 -0.08 -7.32 10.19
N ASN A 24 0.63 -7.57 11.29
CA ASN A 24 0.05 -8.06 12.53
C ASN A 24 -0.93 -7.07 13.19
N ALA A 25 -0.67 -5.77 13.09
CA ALA A 25 -1.51 -4.74 13.70
C ALA A 25 -2.85 -4.58 12.99
N PHE A 26 -2.86 -4.63 11.66
CA PHE A 26 -4.05 -4.34 10.86
C PHE A 26 -4.78 -5.60 10.35
N LEU A 27 -4.09 -6.75 10.31
CA LEU A 27 -4.60 -7.97 9.68
C LEU A 27 -4.42 -9.17 10.61
N THR A 28 -5.30 -10.16 10.45
CA THR A 28 -5.14 -11.47 11.06
C THR A 28 -4.23 -12.31 10.19
N ILE A 29 -2.91 -12.23 10.40
CA ILE A 29 -1.95 -13.07 9.69
C ILE A 29 -1.78 -14.44 10.38
N ASP A 30 -1.49 -15.48 9.60
CA ASP A 30 -1.20 -16.81 10.14
C ASP A 30 0.28 -16.87 10.55
N SER A 31 0.53 -16.95 11.86
CA SER A 31 1.88 -17.04 12.44
C SER A 31 2.65 -18.30 12.03
N LYS A 32 1.99 -19.29 11.44
CA LYS A 32 2.63 -20.50 10.90
C LYS A 32 3.11 -20.34 9.45
N THR A 33 2.71 -19.27 8.77
CA THR A 33 3.11 -19.01 7.38
C THR A 33 4.29 -18.06 7.32
N SER A 34 5.09 -18.15 6.25
CA SER A 34 6.23 -17.27 6.11
C SER A 34 5.77 -15.82 5.88
N LEU A 35 6.59 -14.84 6.28
CA LEU A 35 6.30 -13.42 6.02
C LEU A 35 6.08 -13.15 4.52
N PHE A 36 6.81 -13.87 3.65
CA PHE A 36 6.62 -13.75 2.20
C PHE A 36 5.22 -14.19 1.77
N ASP A 37 4.74 -15.31 2.29
CA ASP A 37 3.39 -15.82 1.99
C ASP A 37 2.31 -14.90 2.56
N ASN A 38 2.53 -14.36 3.77
CA ASN A 38 1.65 -13.36 4.38
C ASN A 38 1.55 -12.08 3.53
N VAL A 39 2.67 -11.57 3.03
CA VAL A 39 2.70 -10.42 2.12
C VAL A 39 1.97 -10.77 0.82
N GLN A 40 2.21 -11.94 0.23
CA GLN A 40 1.54 -12.36 -1.00
C GLN A 40 0.02 -12.47 -0.81
N SER A 41 -0.41 -13.04 0.30
CA SER A 41 -1.81 -13.17 0.71
C SER A 41 -2.47 -11.80 0.95
N PHE A 42 -1.72 -10.86 1.54
CA PHE A 42 -2.15 -9.48 1.69
C PHE A 42 -2.36 -8.82 0.33
N LEU A 43 -1.38 -8.88 -0.57
CA LEU A 43 -1.44 -8.26 -1.90
C LEU A 43 -2.58 -8.84 -2.76
N SER A 44 -2.93 -10.12 -2.56
CA SER A 44 -4.08 -10.75 -3.22
C SER A 44 -5.44 -10.44 -2.55
N GLY A 45 -5.46 -9.65 -1.48
CA GLY A 45 -6.69 -9.24 -0.79
C GLY A 45 -7.35 -10.34 0.04
N ASN A 46 -6.64 -11.42 0.40
CA ASN A 46 -7.26 -12.56 1.10
C ASN A 46 -7.83 -12.19 2.48
N PHE A 47 -7.25 -11.18 3.14
CA PHE A 47 -7.74 -10.66 4.42
C PHE A 47 -9.17 -10.10 4.33
N ILE A 48 -9.63 -9.72 3.12
CA ILE A 48 -10.99 -9.20 2.92
C ILE A 48 -12.03 -10.29 3.19
N ARG A 49 -11.72 -11.55 2.86
CA ARG A 49 -12.58 -12.72 3.09
C ARG A 49 -12.82 -13.04 4.56
N GLN A 50 -11.93 -12.56 5.43
CA GLN A 50 -11.95 -12.86 6.87
C GLN A 50 -12.83 -11.87 7.65
N ARG A 51 -13.39 -10.86 6.98
CA ARG A 51 -14.21 -9.80 7.57
C ARG A 51 -15.63 -9.86 7.02
N GLU A 52 -16.58 -9.32 7.77
CA GLU A 52 -17.96 -9.21 7.31
C GLU A 52 -18.11 -8.06 6.32
N THR A 53 -19.06 -8.15 5.37
CA THR A 53 -19.37 -7.06 4.44
C THR A 53 -19.75 -5.76 5.17
N SER A 54 -20.38 -5.88 6.34
CA SER A 54 -20.74 -4.77 7.23
C SER A 54 -19.52 -3.94 7.66
N ASP A 55 -18.36 -4.56 7.84
CA ASP A 55 -17.12 -3.86 8.18
C ASP A 55 -16.75 -2.86 7.08
N TYR A 56 -17.05 -3.16 5.82
CA TYR A 56 -16.71 -2.35 4.64
C TYR A 56 -17.74 -1.28 4.28
N ALA A 57 -18.68 -0.94 5.16
CA ALA A 57 -19.72 0.05 4.87
C ALA A 57 -19.15 1.39 4.37
N GLN A 58 -18.03 1.87 4.95
CA GLN A 58 -17.37 3.10 4.52
C GLN A 58 -16.71 2.95 3.13
N THR A 59 -16.06 1.82 2.87
CA THR A 59 -15.45 1.49 1.57
C THR A 59 -16.50 1.44 0.47
N ILE A 60 -17.62 0.75 0.73
CA ILE A 60 -18.76 0.65 -0.19
C ILE A 60 -19.34 2.04 -0.47
N LYS A 61 -19.54 2.86 0.56
CA LYS A 61 -20.01 4.24 0.41
C LYS A 61 -19.06 5.05 -0.47
N PHE A 62 -17.76 5.00 -0.20
CA PHE A 62 -16.75 5.71 -0.98
C PHE A 62 -16.78 5.31 -2.47
N ILE A 63 -16.87 4.01 -2.77
CA ILE A 63 -16.99 3.51 -4.14
C ILE A 63 -18.25 4.05 -4.82
N LYS A 64 -19.41 3.97 -4.14
CA LYS A 64 -20.68 4.46 -4.69
C LYS A 64 -20.63 5.96 -4.96
N ASP A 65 -20.10 6.76 -4.03
CA ASP A 65 -19.97 8.22 -4.17
C ASP A 65 -19.03 8.58 -5.33
N PHE A 66 -17.89 7.87 -5.48
CA PHE A 66 -16.95 8.08 -6.58
C PHE A 66 -17.54 7.72 -7.95
N VAL A 67 -18.29 6.62 -8.05
CA VAL A 67 -18.95 6.23 -9.31
C VAL A 67 -20.06 7.22 -9.66
N ARG A 68 -20.85 7.65 -8.67
CA ARG A 68 -21.91 8.66 -8.84
C ARG A 68 -21.35 9.99 -9.38
N SER A 69 -20.21 10.45 -8.89
CA SER A 69 -19.60 11.70 -9.37
C SER A 69 -19.06 11.59 -10.80
N SER A 70 -18.79 10.36 -11.26
CA SER A 70 -18.12 10.09 -12.55
C SER A 70 -19.05 9.55 -13.63
N ASN A 71 -20.25 9.08 -13.27
CA ASN A 71 -21.19 8.43 -14.18
C ASN A 71 -22.63 8.88 -13.92
N SER A 72 -23.26 9.47 -14.95
CA SER A 72 -24.64 9.97 -14.89
C SER A 72 -25.71 8.87 -14.77
N HIS A 73 -25.38 7.61 -15.05
CA HIS A 73 -26.31 6.47 -15.05
C HIS A 73 -25.96 5.47 -13.92
N PHE A 74 -25.77 5.98 -12.70
CA PHE A 74 -25.47 5.15 -11.53
C PHE A 74 -26.76 4.58 -10.91
N ASP A 75 -26.84 3.24 -10.83
CA ASP A 75 -27.92 2.53 -10.13
C ASP A 75 -27.55 2.31 -8.66
N GLU A 76 -28.14 3.13 -7.80
CA GLU A 76 -27.87 3.11 -6.35
C GLU A 76 -28.39 1.83 -5.66
N THR A 77 -29.34 1.14 -6.28
CA THR A 77 -29.97 -0.07 -5.73
C THR A 77 -29.05 -1.29 -5.78
N LYS A 78 -27.99 -1.25 -6.59
CA LYS A 78 -27.02 -2.34 -6.66
C LYS A 78 -26.20 -2.41 -5.38
N GLU A 79 -26.25 -3.57 -4.74
CA GLU A 79 -25.37 -3.90 -3.61
C GLU A 79 -24.00 -4.32 -4.13
N ILE A 80 -22.96 -3.92 -3.40
CA ILE A 80 -21.59 -4.36 -3.66
C ILE A 80 -21.32 -5.55 -2.74
N ARG A 81 -21.05 -6.71 -3.31
CA ARG A 81 -20.75 -7.92 -2.53
C ARG A 81 -19.27 -7.98 -2.14
N ILE A 82 -18.96 -8.76 -1.12
CA ILE A 82 -17.58 -8.93 -0.64
C ILE A 82 -16.67 -9.51 -1.74
N GLU A 83 -17.19 -10.37 -2.62
CA GLU A 83 -16.43 -10.96 -3.73
C GLU A 83 -15.97 -9.89 -4.73
N GLU A 84 -16.75 -8.82 -4.90
CA GLU A 84 -16.39 -7.71 -5.77
C GLU A 84 -15.27 -6.88 -5.13
N LEU A 85 -15.32 -6.68 -3.81
CA LEU A 85 -14.24 -6.03 -3.05
C LEU A 85 -12.93 -6.84 -3.13
N ILE A 86 -13.01 -8.16 -2.97
CA ILE A 86 -11.88 -9.09 -3.12
C ILE A 86 -11.30 -9.01 -4.54
N PHE A 87 -12.15 -8.88 -5.56
CA PHE A 87 -11.72 -8.81 -6.95
C PHE A 87 -11.01 -7.50 -7.32
N ILE A 88 -11.48 -6.36 -6.79
CA ILE A 88 -10.94 -5.05 -7.17
C ILE A 88 -9.69 -4.65 -6.38
N PHE A 89 -9.55 -5.08 -5.13
CA PHE A 89 -8.43 -4.68 -4.28
C PHE A 89 -7.04 -4.98 -4.92
N PRO A 90 -6.75 -6.20 -5.41
CA PRO A 90 -5.44 -6.48 -6.02
C PRO A 90 -5.17 -5.61 -7.25
N LYS A 91 -6.20 -5.29 -8.04
CA LYS A 91 -6.07 -4.42 -9.22
C LYS A 91 -5.66 -3.00 -8.84
N LEU A 92 -6.19 -2.48 -7.73
CA LEU A 92 -5.83 -1.15 -7.23
C LEU A 92 -4.39 -1.14 -6.69
N VAL A 93 -3.98 -2.21 -5.99
CA VAL A 93 -2.60 -2.37 -5.52
C VAL A 93 -1.62 -2.45 -6.69
N ASP A 94 -1.93 -3.25 -7.71
CA ASP A 94 -1.11 -3.37 -8.92
C ASP A 94 -0.99 -2.03 -9.65
N TYR A 95 -2.10 -1.30 -9.77
CA TYR A 95 -2.10 0.04 -10.35
C TYR A 95 -1.22 1.02 -9.55
N LYS A 96 -1.29 0.98 -8.21
CA LYS A 96 -0.40 1.78 -7.35
C LYS A 96 1.08 1.43 -7.58
N GLY A 97 1.40 0.15 -7.77
CA GLY A 97 2.74 -0.31 -8.11
C GLY A 97 3.24 0.26 -9.44
N GLN A 98 2.40 0.20 -10.49
CA GLN A 98 2.73 0.79 -11.79
C GLN A 98 2.91 2.30 -11.71
N LEU A 99 2.03 3.00 -10.98
CA LEU A 99 2.11 4.43 -10.76
C LEU A 99 3.41 4.81 -10.05
N ARG A 100 3.80 4.08 -9.01
CA ARG A 100 5.08 4.29 -8.32
C ARG A 100 6.25 4.17 -9.29
N SER A 101 6.26 3.16 -10.16
CA SER A 101 7.31 2.98 -11.17
C SER A 101 7.45 4.19 -12.10
N ILE A 102 6.32 4.78 -12.53
CA ILE A 102 6.30 6.00 -13.35
C ILE A 102 6.82 7.20 -12.55
N LEU A 103 6.39 7.36 -11.30
CA LEU A 103 6.78 8.48 -10.44
C LEU A 103 8.25 8.43 -10.03
N THR A 104 8.82 7.24 -9.85
CA THR A 104 10.22 7.04 -9.47
C THR A 104 11.11 6.69 -10.66
N PHE A 105 10.67 6.92 -11.90
CA PHE A 105 11.42 6.55 -13.11
C PHE A 105 12.88 7.04 -13.09
N ASN A 106 13.11 8.23 -12.55
CA ASN A 106 14.44 8.85 -12.49
C ASN A 106 15.17 8.66 -11.14
N SER A 107 14.65 7.91 -10.17
CA SER A 107 15.23 7.85 -8.81
C SER A 107 16.60 7.15 -8.73
N GLY A 108 17.09 6.56 -9.82
CA GLY A 108 18.36 5.84 -9.89
C GLY A 108 19.50 6.59 -10.60
N TRP A 109 19.28 7.83 -11.05
CA TRP A 109 20.35 8.61 -11.69
C TRP A 109 21.33 9.13 -10.64
N LEU A 110 22.58 8.68 -10.71
CA LEU A 110 23.67 9.17 -9.85
C LEU A 110 24.31 10.45 -10.41
N GLU A 111 24.43 10.54 -11.73
CA GLU A 111 24.97 11.71 -12.43
C GLU A 111 24.31 11.87 -13.82
N ALA A 112 23.97 13.11 -14.19
CA ALA A 112 23.37 13.45 -15.48
C ALA A 112 23.97 14.75 -16.05
N SER A 113 25.25 14.70 -16.43
CA SER A 113 26.01 15.86 -16.88
C SER A 113 25.78 16.27 -18.34
N SER A 114 25.24 15.37 -19.19
CA SER A 114 24.96 15.69 -20.59
C SER A 114 23.62 16.40 -20.79
N ILE A 115 23.53 17.30 -21.79
CA ILE A 115 22.28 17.98 -22.16
C ILE A 115 21.20 16.97 -22.57
N ALA A 116 21.56 15.86 -23.24
CA ALA A 116 20.61 14.83 -23.62
C ALA A 116 20.03 14.07 -22.41
N SER A 117 20.87 13.77 -21.41
CA SER A 117 20.43 13.16 -20.15
C SER A 117 19.52 14.09 -19.37
N GLN A 118 19.88 15.38 -19.29
CA GLN A 118 19.05 16.41 -18.65
C GLN A 118 17.71 16.56 -19.37
N PHE A 119 17.69 16.61 -20.71
CA PHE A 119 16.46 16.64 -21.49
C PHE A 119 15.54 15.47 -21.15
N SER A 120 16.06 14.24 -21.14
CA SER A 120 15.29 13.04 -20.81
C SER A 120 14.69 13.10 -19.39
N ILE A 121 15.51 13.48 -18.41
CA ILE A 121 15.08 13.61 -17.01
C ILE A 121 14.02 14.71 -16.86
N HIS A 122 14.22 15.88 -17.46
CA HIS A 122 13.27 16.98 -17.37
C HIS A 122 11.94 16.64 -18.05
N LEU A 123 11.99 16.04 -19.25
CA LEU A 123 10.79 15.61 -19.97
C LEU A 123 9.98 14.61 -19.15
N THR A 124 10.62 13.53 -18.70
CA THR A 124 9.93 12.47 -17.94
C THR A 124 9.44 12.97 -16.57
N ASN A 125 10.22 13.78 -15.85
CA ASN A 125 9.76 14.41 -14.61
C ASN A 125 8.57 15.35 -14.82
N SER A 126 8.52 16.09 -15.94
CA SER A 126 7.38 16.97 -16.23
C SER A 126 6.09 16.17 -16.41
N ILE A 127 6.16 14.99 -17.02
CA ILE A 127 5.04 14.06 -17.17
C ILE A 127 4.64 13.52 -15.80
N SER A 128 5.60 13.00 -15.02
CA SER A 128 5.33 12.40 -13.70
C SER A 128 4.77 13.41 -12.70
N LYS A 129 5.23 14.66 -12.70
CA LYS A 129 4.70 15.73 -11.83
C LYS A 129 3.20 15.96 -12.01
N ASN A 130 2.69 15.84 -13.23
CA ASN A 130 1.26 16.00 -13.52
C ASN A 130 0.37 14.86 -12.96
N LEU A 131 1.00 13.81 -12.41
CA LEU A 131 0.33 12.65 -11.82
C LEU A 131 0.39 12.64 -10.29
N ILE A 132 1.29 13.41 -9.66
CA ILE A 132 1.55 13.35 -8.21
C ILE A 132 0.31 13.67 -7.38
N ASP A 133 -0.47 14.67 -7.78
CA ASP A 133 -1.63 15.13 -7.00
C ASP A 133 -2.95 14.44 -7.41
N LYS A 134 -2.88 13.36 -8.22
CA LYS A 134 -4.08 12.74 -8.84
C LYS A 134 -4.48 11.38 -8.30
N TYR A 135 -3.76 10.86 -7.30
CA TYR A 135 -4.01 9.51 -6.77
C TYR A 135 -4.48 9.47 -5.32
N ASP A 136 -4.87 10.61 -4.72
CA ASP A 136 -5.45 10.64 -3.36
C ASP A 136 -6.63 9.69 -3.20
N ASN A 137 -7.49 9.59 -4.22
CA ASN A 137 -8.62 8.66 -4.23
C ASN A 137 -8.16 7.19 -4.23
N LEU A 138 -7.03 6.87 -4.88
CA LEU A 138 -6.45 5.52 -4.85
C LEU A 138 -5.92 5.19 -3.46
N ASP A 139 -5.18 6.12 -2.85
CA ASP A 139 -4.64 5.94 -1.50
C ASP A 139 -5.75 5.82 -0.47
N LYS A 140 -6.77 6.68 -0.54
CA LYS A 140 -7.95 6.60 0.32
C LYS A 140 -8.72 5.30 0.13
N SER A 141 -8.86 4.84 -1.12
CA SER A 141 -9.50 3.55 -1.39
C SER A 141 -8.74 2.42 -0.69
N LEU A 142 -7.43 2.32 -0.93
CA LEU A 142 -6.60 1.27 -0.35
C LEU A 142 -6.59 1.32 1.19
N GLU A 143 -6.54 2.50 1.79
CA GLU A 143 -6.68 2.69 3.23
C GLU A 143 -8.01 2.10 3.74
N LEU A 144 -9.13 2.41 3.09
CA LEU A 144 -10.45 1.89 3.46
C LEU A 144 -10.59 0.38 3.26
N PHE A 145 -9.87 -0.23 2.31
CA PHE A 145 -9.79 -1.69 2.21
C PHE A 145 -9.01 -2.28 3.38
N ILE A 146 -7.83 -1.75 3.66
CA ILE A 146 -6.91 -2.31 4.67
C ILE A 146 -7.48 -2.11 6.08
N ASN A 147 -7.99 -0.92 6.36
CA ASN A 147 -8.45 -0.45 7.67
C ASN A 147 -9.88 0.13 7.60
N PRO A 148 -10.89 -0.70 7.31
CA PRO A 148 -12.26 -0.24 7.11
C PRO A 148 -12.91 0.31 8.40
N LYS A 149 -12.35 -0.03 9.57
CA LYS A 149 -12.79 0.45 10.89
C LYS A 149 -12.05 1.69 11.37
N GLY A 150 -11.10 2.21 10.61
CA GLY A 150 -10.31 3.39 11.01
C GLY A 150 -9.50 3.17 12.29
N LEU A 151 -8.98 1.96 12.50
CA LEU A 151 -8.08 1.65 13.61
C LEU A 151 -6.85 2.56 13.57
N THR A 152 -6.48 3.08 14.73
CA THR A 152 -5.27 3.89 14.91
C THR A 152 -4.45 3.28 16.04
N PHE A 153 -3.13 3.28 15.87
CA PHE A 153 -2.21 2.79 16.89
C PHE A 153 -1.15 3.86 17.15
N THR A 154 -0.86 4.08 18.42
CA THR A 154 0.33 4.83 18.84
C THR A 154 1.59 4.00 18.61
N GLU A 155 2.75 4.66 18.53
CA GLU A 155 4.03 3.96 18.41
C GLU A 155 4.27 3.02 19.59
N ASP A 156 3.95 3.44 20.82
CA ASP A 156 4.05 2.62 22.02
C ASP A 156 3.18 1.35 21.95
N GLU A 157 1.97 1.45 21.38
CA GLU A 157 1.12 0.27 21.12
C GLU A 157 1.73 -0.65 20.06
N LEU A 158 2.30 -0.08 19.00
CA LEU A 158 2.98 -0.85 17.96
C LEU A 158 4.20 -1.60 18.52
N ILE A 159 4.99 -0.97 19.37
CA ILE A 159 6.16 -1.57 20.03
C ILE A 159 5.71 -2.68 20.99
N SER A 160 4.80 -2.36 21.91
CA SER A 160 4.42 -3.25 23.01
C SER A 160 3.54 -4.44 22.59
N ARG A 161 2.67 -4.26 21.60
CA ARG A 161 1.70 -5.30 21.18
C ARG A 161 2.08 -6.00 19.88
N PHE A 162 2.83 -5.32 19.01
CA PHE A 162 3.11 -5.80 17.65
C PHE A 162 4.61 -5.87 17.33
N ASN A 163 5.48 -5.72 18.33
CA ASN A 163 6.94 -5.81 18.22
C ASN A 163 7.54 -4.88 17.15
N TYR A 164 6.99 -3.68 17.00
CA TYR A 164 7.50 -2.71 16.06
C TYR A 164 8.95 -2.30 16.43
N PRO A 165 9.88 -2.28 15.47
CA PRO A 165 11.28 -1.96 15.75
C PRO A 165 11.46 -0.48 16.11
N THR A 166 12.36 -0.21 17.06
CA THR A 166 12.70 1.14 17.52
C THR A 166 13.99 1.67 16.88
N GLU A 167 14.67 0.84 16.08
CA GLU A 167 15.87 1.23 15.35
C GLU A 167 15.57 2.39 14.37
N ASN A 168 16.28 3.51 14.52
CA ASN A 168 16.14 4.66 13.62
C ASN A 168 16.81 4.34 12.26
N LEU A 169 16.00 4.28 11.20
CA LEU A 169 16.48 3.98 9.86
C LEU A 169 17.53 4.99 9.37
N ASN A 170 17.41 6.27 9.74
CA ASN A 170 18.37 7.30 9.30
C ASN A 170 19.78 7.06 9.84
N ASP A 171 19.89 6.37 10.98
CA ASP A 171 21.18 6.09 11.64
C ASP A 171 21.86 4.84 11.08
N ILE A 172 21.18 4.06 10.24
CA ILE A 172 21.69 2.79 9.70
C ILE A 172 21.66 2.70 8.18
N ASP A 173 20.89 3.57 7.50
CA ASP A 173 20.77 3.64 6.04
C ASP A 173 21.95 4.46 5.45
N PHE A 174 23.15 3.86 5.50
CA PHE A 174 24.38 4.35 4.85
C PHE A 174 24.83 3.43 3.71
#